data_AF-A0A8J9W9R7-F1
#
_entry.id   AF-A0A8J9W9R7-F1
#
_cell.length_a   1.000
_cell.length_b   1.000
_cell.length_c   1.000
_cell.angle_alpha   90.00
_cell.angle_beta   90.00
_cell.angle_gamma   90.00
#
_symmetry.space_group_name_H-M   'P 1'
#
loop_
_entity.id
_entity.type
_entity.pdbx_description
1 polymer ?
#
loop_
_entity_poly.entity_id
_entity_poly.type
_entity_poly.pdbx_seq_one_letter_code
_entity_poly.pdbx_strand_id
1 'polypeptide(L)'
;MLGQFLKLKISITKALIDLKTDIAFTDDDWRNIDEIHKILDVIKTVVEALCRRDATLLTADVSLKFALKKIDELKTPLSNKMATALSKRYAKRRLTQAATLQYLTNPGKYFENIRNEDKTVFYRPTGGEMLNEIVNLIKRATKKQNIPLKNLPAPDQDLQREINIQLSTLTNEEELNRQLSQDQLVHQTICLLL
;
A
#
# COMPACT_ATOMS: atom_id res chain seq x y z
N MET A 1 9.39 7.00 18.28
CA MET A 1 9.76 6.68 19.69
C MET A 1 10.61 5.42 19.79
N LEU A 2 10.13 4.25 19.33
CA LEU A 2 10.90 2.98 19.34
C LEU A 2 12.28 3.07 18.67
N GLY A 3 12.39 3.67 17.49
CA GLY A 3 13.69 3.86 16.83
C GLY A 3 14.68 4.72 17.63
N GLN A 4 14.20 5.70 18.39
CA GLN A 4 15.07 6.50 19.28
C GLN A 4 15.45 5.70 20.54
N PHE A 5 14.51 4.92 21.07
CA PHE A 5 14.76 4.04 22.21
C PHE A 5 15.85 3.00 21.91
N LEU A 6 15.81 2.38 20.74
CA LEU A 6 16.85 1.43 20.28
C LEU A 6 18.24 2.08 20.14
N LYS A 7 18.31 3.34 19.69
CA LYS A 7 19.57 4.10 19.62
C LYS A 7 20.18 4.36 21.01
N LEU A 8 19.33 4.50 22.02
CA LEU A 8 19.74 4.74 23.40
C LEU A 8 20.09 3.44 24.16
N LYS A 9 20.03 2.25 23.53
CA LYS A 9 20.32 0.95 24.15
C LYS A 9 21.57 0.98 25.02
N ILE A 10 22.69 1.49 24.49
CA ILE A 10 24.00 1.50 25.18
C ILE A 10 23.98 2.42 26.40
N SER A 11 23.33 3.59 26.27
CA SER A 11 23.24 4.54 27.37
C SER A 11 22.34 4.01 28.49
N ILE A 12 21.23 3.36 28.12
CA ILE A 12 20.29 2.76 29.07
C ILE A 12 20.96 1.60 29.82
N THR A 13 21.65 0.69 29.11
CA THR A 13 22.32 -0.44 29.76
C THR A 13 23.44 0.01 30.70
N LYS A 14 24.22 1.02 30.33
CA LYS A 14 25.25 1.60 31.22
C LYS A 14 24.62 2.25 32.46
N ALA A 15 23.58 3.05 32.29
CA ALA A 15 22.90 3.69 33.41
C ALA A 15 22.29 2.66 34.39
N LEU A 16 21.73 1.55 33.88
CA LEU A 16 21.20 0.47 34.72
C LEU A 16 22.31 -0.23 35.54
N ILE A 17 23.50 -0.40 34.95
CA ILE A 17 24.68 -0.93 35.66
C ILE A 17 25.12 0.04 36.76
N ASP A 18 25.19 1.34 36.46
CA ASP A 18 25.62 2.38 37.41
C ASP A 18 24.65 2.50 38.59
N LEU A 19 23.34 2.37 38.34
CA LEU A 19 22.28 2.40 39.36
C LEU A 19 22.16 1.10 40.17
N LYS A 20 22.90 0.04 39.80
CA LYS A 20 22.85 -1.30 40.43
C LYS A 20 21.42 -1.85 40.55
N THR A 21 20.59 -1.63 39.54
CA THR A 21 19.22 -2.14 39.53
C THR A 21 19.21 -3.62 39.15
N ASP A 22 18.42 -4.42 39.87
CA ASP A 22 18.21 -5.84 39.55
C ASP A 22 17.44 -6.07 38.23
N ILE A 23 16.85 -5.01 37.68
CA ILE A 23 16.08 -5.06 36.43
C ILE A 23 17.02 -4.73 35.28
N ALA A 24 17.34 -5.72 34.45
CA ALA A 24 18.13 -5.56 33.24
C ALA A 24 17.36 -6.10 32.03
N PHE A 25 17.41 -5.38 30.91
CA PHE A 25 16.92 -5.88 29.63
C PHE A 25 17.86 -6.96 29.11
N THR A 26 17.32 -8.13 28.83
CA THR A 26 18.06 -9.20 28.17
C THR A 26 18.27 -8.88 26.70
N ASP A 27 19.22 -9.55 26.05
CA ASP A 27 19.43 -9.38 24.61
C ASP A 27 18.22 -9.83 23.79
N ASP A 28 17.42 -10.76 24.29
CA ASP A 28 16.17 -11.17 23.66
C ASP A 28 15.10 -10.07 23.75
N ASP A 29 15.03 -9.32 24.85
CA ASP A 29 14.13 -8.15 24.95
C ASP A 29 14.48 -7.11 23.89
N TRP A 30 15.77 -6.81 23.71
CA TRP A 30 16.22 -5.88 22.68
C TRP A 30 15.90 -6.37 21.26
N ARG A 31 16.03 -7.67 21.00
CA ARG A 31 15.66 -8.29 19.71
C ARG A 31 14.16 -8.18 19.46
N ASN A 32 13.32 -8.46 20.46
CA ASN A 32 11.86 -8.34 20.34
C ASN A 32 11.43 -6.90 20.03
N ILE A 33 12.06 -5.91 20.69
CA ILE A 33 11.79 -4.48 20.44
C ILE A 33 12.23 -4.07 19.03
N ASP A 34 13.37 -4.56 18.54
CA ASP A 34 13.84 -4.31 17.16
C ASP A 34 12.91 -4.94 16.11
N GLU A 35 12.42 -6.15 16.36
CA GLU A 35 11.44 -6.80 15.48
C GLU A 35 10.13 -5.99 15.41
N ILE A 36 9.59 -5.58 16.55
CA ILE A 36 8.39 -4.73 16.63
C ILE A 36 8.62 -3.42 15.87
N HIS A 37 9.79 -2.80 16.03
CA HIS A 37 10.15 -1.58 15.32
C HIS A 37 10.13 -1.77 13.80
N LYS A 38 10.74 -2.85 13.28
CA LYS A 38 10.76 -3.16 11.84
C LYS A 38 9.36 -3.38 11.26
N ILE A 39 8.50 -4.11 11.96
CA ILE A 39 7.11 -4.34 11.53
C ILE A 39 6.34 -3.02 11.49
N LEU A 40 6.48 -2.19 12.54
CA LEU A 40 5.79 -0.91 12.62
C LEU A 40 6.29 0.09 11.58
N ASP A 41 7.56 0.03 11.19
CA ASP A 41 8.13 0.89 10.15
C ASP A 41 7.50 0.61 8.77
N VAL A 42 7.33 -0.69 8.42
CA VAL A 42 6.60 -1.08 7.20
C VAL A 42 5.16 -0.55 7.23
N ILE A 43 4.47 -0.68 8.37
CA ILE A 43 3.09 -0.22 8.52
C ILE A 43 3.01 1.30 8.39
N LYS A 44 3.97 2.04 8.96
CA LYS A 44 4.05 3.49 8.84
C LYS A 44 4.12 3.91 7.38
N THR A 45 5.03 3.33 6.60
CA THR A 45 5.19 3.62 5.15
C THR A 45 3.90 3.36 4.38
N VAL A 46 3.20 2.27 4.69
CA VAL A 46 1.94 1.90 4.05
C VAL A 46 0.83 2.89 4.40
N VAL A 47 0.74 3.30 5.67
CA VAL A 47 -0.23 4.31 6.12
C VAL A 47 0.06 5.66 5.48
N GLU A 48 1.33 6.07 5.37
CA GLU A 48 1.71 7.30 4.69
C GLU A 48 1.31 7.28 3.21
N ALA A 49 1.50 6.17 2.50
CA ALA A 49 1.03 6.00 1.13
C ALA A 49 -0.50 6.07 1.01
N LEU A 50 -1.23 5.50 1.97
CA LEU A 50 -2.70 5.52 2.02
C LEU A 50 -3.28 6.89 2.37
N CYS A 51 -2.54 7.70 3.14
CA CYS A 51 -2.96 9.02 3.57
C CYS A 51 -2.63 10.13 2.55
N ARG A 52 -2.01 9.81 1.42
CA ARG A 52 -1.78 10.78 0.34
C ARG A 52 -3.11 11.20 -0.28
N ARG A 53 -3.20 12.45 -0.75
CA ARG A 53 -4.45 13.01 -1.33
C ARG A 53 -4.87 12.30 -2.63
N ASP A 54 -3.90 11.78 -3.37
CA ASP A 54 -4.05 11.04 -4.61
C ASP A 54 -4.20 9.53 -4.40
N ALA A 55 -4.29 9.06 -3.14
CA ALA A 55 -4.46 7.65 -2.84
C ALA A 55 -5.79 7.13 -3.39
N THR A 56 -5.70 6.18 -4.33
CA THR A 56 -6.87 5.51 -4.92
C THR A 56 -7.10 4.16 -4.26
N LEU A 57 -8.24 3.53 -4.57
CA LEU A 57 -8.52 2.16 -4.14
C LEU A 57 -7.46 1.17 -4.65
N LEU A 58 -6.82 1.45 -5.79
CA LEU A 58 -5.73 0.64 -6.34
C LEU A 58 -4.43 0.85 -5.56
N THR A 59 -4.11 2.10 -5.23
CA THR A 59 -2.97 2.43 -4.36
C THR A 59 -3.08 1.66 -3.05
N ALA A 60 -4.28 1.62 -2.46
CA ALA A 60 -4.52 0.88 -1.23
C ALA A 60 -4.27 -0.62 -1.35
N ASP A 61 -4.70 -1.22 -2.46
CA ASP A 61 -4.52 -2.65 -2.70
C ASP A 61 -3.04 -3.02 -2.89
N VAL A 62 -2.30 -2.18 -3.64
CA VAL A 62 -0.86 -2.35 -3.86
C VAL A 62 -0.06 -2.12 -2.59
N SER A 63 -0.35 -1.05 -1.83
CA SER A 63 0.34 -0.76 -0.57
C SER A 63 0.14 -1.89 0.46
N LEU A 64 -1.04 -2.51 0.53
CA LEU A 64 -1.27 -3.66 1.40
C LEU A 64 -0.58 -4.93 0.92
N LYS A 65 -0.51 -5.19 -0.39
CA LYS A 65 0.34 -6.27 -0.95
C LYS A 65 1.80 -6.09 -0.56
N PHE A 66 2.31 -4.86 -0.69
CA PHE A 66 3.66 -4.51 -0.27
C PHE A 66 3.88 -4.76 1.23
N ALA A 67 2.94 -4.33 2.07
CA ALA A 67 2.99 -4.55 3.52
C ALA A 67 3.11 -6.02 3.87
N LEU A 68 2.25 -6.87 3.29
CA LEU A 68 2.23 -8.30 3.56
C LEU A 68 3.53 -8.96 3.13
N LYS A 69 4.05 -8.64 1.94
CA LYS A 69 5.32 -9.17 1.45
C LYS A 69 6.49 -8.78 2.36
N LYS A 70 6.56 -7.50 2.76
CA LYS A 70 7.64 -7.00 3.61
C LYS A 70 7.60 -7.55 5.04
N ILE A 71 6.42 -7.77 5.60
CA ILE A 71 6.27 -8.40 6.92
C ILE A 71 6.64 -9.89 6.83
N ASP A 72 6.28 -10.57 5.75
CA ASP A 72 6.60 -11.99 5.54
C ASP A 72 8.12 -12.22 5.32
N GLU A 73 8.81 -11.27 4.68
CA GLU A 73 10.28 -11.27 4.52
C GLU A 73 11.04 -11.33 5.86
N LEU A 74 10.46 -10.84 6.96
CA LEU A 74 11.08 -10.87 8.29
C LEU A 74 11.15 -12.29 8.90
N LYS A 75 10.29 -13.24 8.45
CA LYS A 75 10.28 -14.66 8.85
C LYS A 75 10.29 -14.96 10.35
N THR A 76 9.84 -14.00 11.15
CA THR A 76 9.75 -14.10 12.61
C THR A 76 8.37 -14.57 13.05
N PRO A 77 8.24 -15.19 14.24
CA PRO A 77 6.94 -15.71 14.69
C PRO A 77 5.90 -14.60 14.90
N LEU A 78 6.34 -13.40 15.33
CA LEU A 78 5.46 -12.26 15.51
C LEU A 78 5.11 -11.63 14.15
N SER A 79 6.06 -11.48 13.21
CA SER A 79 5.73 -11.04 11.84
C SER A 79 4.71 -11.95 11.16
N ASN A 80 4.82 -13.28 11.27
CA ASN A 80 3.85 -14.22 10.70
C ASN A 80 2.45 -14.07 11.32
N LYS A 81 2.37 -13.89 12.65
CA LYS A 81 1.10 -13.60 13.34
C LYS A 81 0.50 -12.27 12.85
N MET A 82 1.34 -11.26 12.64
CA MET A 82 0.89 -9.96 12.14
C MET A 82 0.39 -10.04 10.69
N ALA A 83 1.14 -10.69 9.80
CA ALA A 83 0.76 -10.89 8.40
C ALA A 83 -0.56 -11.66 8.29
N THR A 84 -0.71 -12.77 9.02
CA THR A 84 -1.96 -13.56 9.01
C THR A 84 -3.15 -12.78 9.56
N ALA A 85 -2.98 -12.03 10.64
CA ALA A 85 -4.03 -11.18 11.19
C ALA A 85 -4.44 -10.06 10.23
N LEU A 86 -3.45 -9.41 9.59
CA LEU A 86 -3.68 -8.36 8.60
C LEU A 86 -4.40 -8.91 7.36
N SER A 87 -3.91 -10.02 6.79
CA SER A 87 -4.54 -10.71 5.66
C SER A 87 -5.98 -11.10 5.95
N LYS A 88 -6.24 -11.69 7.13
CA LYS A 88 -7.61 -12.07 7.54
C LYS A 88 -8.54 -10.87 7.67
N ARG A 89 -8.04 -9.75 8.21
CA ARG A 89 -8.83 -8.52 8.35
C ARG A 89 -9.06 -7.86 7.00
N TYR A 90 -8.09 -7.91 6.11
CA TYR A 90 -8.18 -7.36 4.77
C TYR A 90 -9.17 -8.14 3.90
N ALA A 91 -9.08 -9.47 3.89
CA ALA A 91 -9.99 -10.34 3.14
C ALA A 91 -11.47 -10.08 3.48
N LYS A 92 -11.78 -9.73 4.75
CA LYS A 92 -13.14 -9.39 5.20
C LYS A 92 -13.64 -8.02 4.73
N ARG A 93 -12.73 -7.09 4.39
CA ARG A 93 -13.07 -5.69 4.06
C ARG A 93 -12.82 -5.35 2.60
N ARG A 94 -12.10 -6.21 1.87
CA ARG A 94 -11.80 -6.03 0.45
C ARG A 94 -13.09 -5.94 -0.35
N LEU A 95 -13.19 -4.90 -1.15
CA LEU A 95 -14.29 -4.65 -2.06
C LEU A 95 -14.04 -5.36 -3.40
N THR A 96 -15.07 -5.98 -3.98
CA THR A 96 -15.01 -6.57 -5.33
C THR A 96 -14.64 -5.55 -6.39
N GLN A 97 -15.05 -4.29 -6.18
CA GLN A 97 -14.74 -3.17 -7.06
C GLN A 97 -13.24 -2.89 -7.18
N ALA A 98 -12.42 -3.18 -6.15
CA ALA A 98 -10.98 -2.98 -6.23
C ALA A 98 -10.35 -3.85 -7.33
N ALA A 99 -10.76 -5.11 -7.42
CA ALA A 99 -10.28 -6.03 -8.43
C ALA A 99 -10.81 -5.69 -9.83
N THR A 100 -12.07 -5.27 -9.94
CA THR A 100 -12.63 -4.77 -11.21
C THR A 100 -11.89 -3.52 -11.70
N LEU A 101 -11.57 -2.58 -10.81
CA LEU A 101 -10.77 -1.40 -11.17
C LEU A 101 -9.37 -1.79 -11.62
N GLN A 102 -8.75 -2.79 -10.98
CA GLN A 102 -7.43 -3.28 -11.38
C GLN A 102 -7.45 -3.83 -12.82
N TYR A 103 -8.51 -4.55 -13.19
CA TYR A 103 -8.72 -5.00 -14.56
C TYR A 103 -8.89 -3.83 -15.54
N LEU A 104 -9.70 -2.83 -15.19
CA LEU A 104 -9.94 -1.67 -16.06
C LEU A 104 -8.69 -0.83 -16.29
N THR A 105 -7.82 -0.70 -15.28
CA THR A 105 -6.57 0.05 -15.39
C THR A 105 -5.53 -0.68 -16.22
N ASN A 106 -5.44 -2.01 -16.11
CA ASN A 106 -4.52 -2.78 -16.94
C ASN A 106 -5.05 -4.19 -17.26
N PRO A 107 -5.80 -4.36 -18.37
CA PRO A 107 -6.41 -5.64 -18.70
C PRO A 107 -5.39 -6.71 -19.08
N GLY A 108 -4.23 -6.31 -19.64
CA GLY A 108 -3.15 -7.22 -20.01
C GLY A 108 -2.44 -7.83 -18.78
N LYS A 109 -1.99 -6.99 -17.85
CA LYS A 109 -1.34 -7.44 -16.61
C LYS A 109 -2.30 -8.10 -15.62
N TYR A 110 -3.61 -7.92 -15.80
CA TYR A 110 -4.60 -8.52 -14.91
C TYR A 110 -4.49 -10.04 -14.95
N PHE A 111 -4.41 -10.70 -16.11
CA PHE A 111 -4.40 -12.17 -16.13
C PHE A 111 -3.02 -12.82 -15.90
N GLU A 112 -1.94 -12.06 -16.02
CA GLU A 112 -0.57 -12.58 -15.88
C GLU A 112 -0.22 -12.99 -14.44
N ASN A 113 -0.72 -12.24 -13.46
CA ASN A 113 -0.34 -12.41 -12.05
C ASN A 113 -1.14 -13.50 -11.29
N ILE A 114 -1.90 -14.35 -12.00
CA ILE A 114 -2.83 -15.32 -11.38
C ILE A 114 -2.10 -16.45 -10.63
N ARG A 115 -0.87 -16.81 -11.02
CA ARG A 115 -0.17 -17.98 -10.47
C ARG A 115 0.45 -17.76 -9.09
N ASN A 116 0.78 -16.53 -8.73
CA ASN A 116 1.58 -16.23 -7.53
C ASN A 116 0.78 -15.53 -6.42
N GLU A 117 -0.48 -15.17 -6.66
CA GLU A 117 -1.29 -14.43 -5.68
C GLU A 117 -2.19 -15.38 -4.87
N ASP A 118 -2.21 -15.16 -3.55
CA ASP A 118 -3.13 -15.83 -2.62
C ASP A 118 -4.58 -15.48 -2.97
N LYS A 119 -5.26 -16.42 -3.64
CA LYS A 119 -6.66 -16.31 -4.06
C LYS A 119 -7.63 -16.05 -2.90
N THR A 120 -7.21 -16.34 -1.66
CA THR A 120 -8.00 -16.16 -0.44
C THR A 120 -8.02 -14.71 0.04
N VAL A 121 -6.92 -13.97 -0.14
CA VAL A 121 -6.78 -12.58 0.33
C VAL A 121 -7.07 -11.59 -0.80
N PHE A 122 -6.60 -11.89 -2.01
CA PHE A 122 -6.76 -11.06 -3.19
C PHE A 122 -7.70 -11.75 -4.18
N TYR A 123 -8.97 -11.92 -3.76
CA TYR A 123 -9.99 -12.50 -4.62
C TYR A 123 -10.16 -11.69 -5.90
N ARG A 124 -10.24 -12.40 -7.02
CA ARG A 124 -10.41 -11.84 -8.36
C ARG A 124 -11.75 -12.30 -8.94
N PRO A 125 -12.68 -11.36 -9.21
CA PRO A 125 -13.98 -11.69 -9.76
C PRO A 125 -13.84 -12.22 -11.19
N THR A 126 -14.79 -13.08 -11.55
CA THR A 126 -14.96 -13.68 -12.87
C THR A 126 -15.41 -12.60 -13.87
N GLY A 127 -15.21 -12.83 -15.18
CA GLY A 127 -15.64 -11.89 -16.23
C GLY A 127 -17.10 -11.43 -16.10
N GLY A 128 -18.03 -12.34 -15.81
CA GLY A 128 -19.44 -12.01 -15.60
C GLY A 128 -19.70 -11.17 -14.35
N GLU A 129 -18.98 -11.42 -13.26
CA GLU A 129 -19.07 -10.65 -12.01
C GLU A 129 -18.49 -9.25 -12.20
N MET A 130 -17.38 -9.13 -12.92
CA MET A 130 -16.80 -7.84 -13.30
C MET A 130 -17.77 -7.01 -14.15
N LEU A 131 -18.41 -7.61 -15.15
CA LEU A 131 -19.40 -6.92 -15.99
C LEU A 131 -20.58 -6.41 -15.16
N ASN A 132 -21.11 -7.22 -14.24
CA ASN A 132 -22.19 -6.81 -13.36
C ASN A 132 -21.77 -5.64 -12.45
N GLU A 133 -20.56 -5.68 -11.89
CA GLU A 133 -20.01 -4.57 -11.11
C GLU A 133 -19.84 -3.31 -11.95
N ILE A 134 -19.32 -3.41 -13.17
CA ILE A 134 -19.18 -2.27 -14.09
C ILE A 134 -20.55 -1.65 -14.39
N VAL A 135 -21.55 -2.47 -14.71
CA VAL A 135 -22.92 -1.99 -14.96
C VAL A 135 -23.50 -1.30 -13.73
N ASN A 136 -23.26 -1.84 -12.52
CA ASN A 136 -23.70 -1.22 -11.28
C ASN A 136 -22.98 0.11 -10.99
N LEU A 137 -21.68 0.19 -11.27
CA LEU A 137 -20.90 1.42 -11.15
C LEU A 137 -21.39 2.50 -12.11
N ILE A 138 -21.67 2.14 -13.36
CA ILE A 138 -22.23 3.05 -14.37
C ILE A 138 -23.62 3.54 -13.95
N LYS A 139 -24.52 2.63 -13.53
CA LYS A 139 -25.86 3.00 -13.02
C LYS A 139 -25.81 3.96 -11.82
N ARG A 140 -24.81 3.79 -10.95
CA ARG A 140 -24.60 4.69 -9.80
C ARG A 140 -24.07 6.05 -10.23
N ALA A 141 -23.16 6.09 -11.21
CA ALA A 141 -22.64 7.33 -11.76
C ALA A 141 -23.73 8.14 -12.48
N THR A 142 -24.56 7.49 -13.29
CA THR A 142 -25.65 8.14 -14.03
C THR A 142 -26.78 8.62 -13.13
N LYS A 143 -27.11 7.90 -12.03
CA LYS A 143 -28.08 8.38 -11.02
C LYS A 143 -27.63 9.63 -10.28
N LYS A 144 -26.32 9.86 -10.12
CA LYS A 144 -25.78 11.10 -9.53
C LYS A 144 -25.75 12.26 -10.54
N GLN A 145 -25.82 11.97 -11.83
CA GLN A 145 -25.85 12.94 -12.91
C GLN A 145 -27.27 13.10 -13.48
N ASN A 146 -28.17 13.75 -12.73
CA ASN A 146 -29.16 14.62 -13.39
C ASN A 146 -28.46 15.93 -13.79
N ILE A 147 -27.39 15.81 -14.56
CA ILE A 147 -26.73 16.92 -15.25
C ILE A 147 -26.94 16.59 -16.72
N PRO A 148 -27.68 17.44 -17.48
CA PRO A 148 -27.90 17.20 -18.90
C PRO A 148 -26.56 17.01 -19.61
N LEU A 149 -26.40 15.90 -20.35
CA LEU A 149 -25.29 15.72 -21.28
C LEU A 149 -25.41 16.76 -22.41
N LYS A 150 -24.93 17.97 -22.15
CA LYS A 150 -24.55 18.92 -23.19
C LYS A 150 -23.47 19.83 -22.61
N ASN A 151 -22.39 19.92 -23.37
CA ASN A 151 -21.22 20.79 -23.19
C ASN A 151 -20.06 20.10 -22.48
N LEU A 152 -19.32 19.32 -23.27
CA LEU A 152 -17.90 19.06 -23.07
C LEU A 152 -17.17 20.39 -23.33
N PRO A 153 -16.41 20.96 -22.38
CA PRO A 153 -15.39 21.95 -22.69
C PRO A 153 -14.10 21.25 -23.11
N ALA A 154 -13.41 21.85 -24.08
CA ALA A 154 -12.10 21.45 -24.59
C ALA A 154 -11.00 21.54 -23.50
N PRO A 155 -9.81 20.94 -23.71
CA PRO A 155 -8.82 20.77 -22.66
C PRO A 155 -8.04 22.08 -22.43
N ASP A 156 -8.18 22.64 -21.24
CA ASP A 156 -7.31 23.72 -20.78
C ASP A 156 -6.03 23.15 -20.14
N GLN A 157 -4.92 23.55 -20.75
CA GLN A 157 -3.56 23.45 -20.24
C GLN A 157 -3.46 24.30 -18.98
N ASP A 158 -3.04 23.71 -17.86
CA ASP A 158 -2.20 24.32 -16.82
C ASP A 158 -2.34 23.54 -15.50
N LEU A 159 -1.39 22.65 -15.23
CA LEU A 159 -0.82 22.44 -13.89
C LEU A 159 0.41 21.52 -13.98
N GLN A 160 1.35 21.92 -14.84
CA GLN A 160 2.73 21.45 -14.76
C GLN A 160 3.52 22.53 -14.04
N ARG A 161 3.73 22.39 -12.73
CA ARG A 161 4.84 22.95 -11.94
C ARG A 161 4.45 22.88 -10.47
N GLU A 162 4.92 21.83 -9.81
CA GLU A 162 5.29 21.78 -8.39
C GLU A 162 5.25 20.31 -7.95
N ILE A 163 6.32 19.57 -8.25
CA ILE A 163 6.92 18.56 -7.37
C ILE A 163 8.33 18.35 -7.97
N ASN A 164 9.18 19.35 -7.77
CA ASN A 164 10.62 19.15 -7.80
C ASN A 164 11.13 19.84 -6.53
N ILE A 165 12.05 19.20 -5.82
CA ILE A 165 12.48 19.43 -4.42
C ILE A 165 11.61 18.60 -3.45
N GLN A 166 12.03 17.44 -2.95
CA GLN A 166 13.32 17.16 -2.29
C GLN A 166 13.83 15.76 -2.64
N LEU A 167 15.08 15.72 -3.10
CA LEU A 167 15.92 14.53 -3.10
C LEU A 167 16.26 14.13 -1.66
N SER A 168 16.54 12.84 -1.49
CA SER A 168 17.22 12.19 -0.36
C SER A 168 16.37 11.83 0.86
N THR A 169 15.67 10.68 0.78
CA THR A 169 15.90 9.57 1.72
C THR A 169 15.26 8.26 1.22
N LEU A 170 16.11 7.24 1.04
CA LEU A 170 15.86 5.81 1.25
C LEU A 170 15.05 5.05 0.17
N THR A 171 15.83 4.42 -0.72
CA THR A 171 15.69 3.15 -1.48
C THR A 171 14.36 2.37 -1.53
N ASN A 172 13.51 2.38 -0.50
CA ASN A 172 12.21 1.71 -0.51
C ASN A 172 11.09 2.59 -1.13
N GLU A 173 11.15 3.92 -0.94
CA GLU A 173 10.20 4.83 -1.58
C GLU A 173 10.43 4.93 -3.08
N GLU A 174 11.69 4.83 -3.53
CA GLU A 174 12.03 4.79 -4.95
C GLU A 174 11.52 3.52 -5.63
N GLU A 175 11.52 2.38 -4.94
CA GLU A 175 11.02 1.11 -5.48
C GLU A 175 9.49 1.12 -5.61
N LEU A 176 8.80 1.68 -4.61
CA LEU A 176 7.35 1.89 -4.66
C LEU A 176 6.97 2.95 -5.72
N ASN A 177 7.72 4.05 -5.81
CA ASN A 177 7.49 5.10 -6.80
C ASN A 177 7.82 4.62 -8.22
N ARG A 178 8.80 3.72 -8.43
CA ARG A 178 9.04 3.06 -9.72
C ARG A 178 7.87 2.16 -10.12
N GLN A 179 7.29 1.41 -9.18
CA GLN A 179 6.10 0.60 -9.45
C GLN A 179 4.89 1.50 -9.79
N LEU A 180 4.71 2.60 -9.07
CA LEU A 180 3.66 3.60 -9.36
C LEU A 180 3.89 4.32 -10.71
N SER A 181 5.14 4.62 -11.08
CA SER A 181 5.49 5.30 -12.33
C SER A 181 5.33 4.40 -13.57
N GLN A 182 5.61 3.09 -13.44
CA GLN A 182 5.36 2.12 -14.52
C GLN A 182 3.87 1.97 -14.85
N ASP A 183 2.98 2.21 -13.87
CA ASP A 183 1.54 2.20 -14.10
C ASP A 183 1.00 3.57 -14.59
N GLN A 184 1.69 4.69 -14.29
CA GLN A 184 1.33 6.03 -14.80
C GLN A 184 1.74 6.26 -16.27
N LEU A 185 2.86 5.72 -16.73
CA LEU A 185 3.32 5.88 -18.14
C LEU A 185 2.35 5.27 -19.17
N VAL A 186 1.60 4.23 -18.80
CA VAL A 186 0.61 3.60 -19.69
C VAL A 186 -0.62 4.51 -19.88
N HIS A 187 -0.93 5.34 -18.89
CA HIS A 187 -2.05 6.28 -18.95
C HIS A 187 -1.83 7.40 -19.97
N GLN A 188 -0.57 7.75 -20.26
CA GLN A 188 -0.22 8.81 -21.22
C GLN A 188 -0.26 8.31 -22.67
N THR A 189 0.08 7.03 -22.92
CA THR A 189 0.06 6.44 -24.26
C THR A 189 -1.36 6.18 -24.77
N ILE A 190 -2.31 5.89 -23.89
CA ILE A 190 -3.72 5.63 -24.27
C ILE A 190 -4.44 6.94 -24.65
N CYS A 191 -4.12 8.07 -24.00
CA CYS A 191 -4.68 9.38 -24.35
C CYS A 191 -4.17 9.95 -25.68
N LEU A 192 -3.16 9.35 -26.32
CA LEU A 192 -2.66 9.75 -27.64
C LEU A 192 -3.18 8.88 -28.80
N LEU A 193 -3.91 7.79 -28.49
CA LEU A 193 -4.39 6.80 -29.49
C LEU A 193 -5.92 6.71 -29.57
N LEU A 194 -6.65 7.59 -28.86
CA LEU A 194 -8.09 7.82 -28.97
C LEU A 194 -8.34 9.29 -29.30
#